data_AF-A0A4U5ZQ67-F1
#
_entry.id   AF-A0A4U5ZQ67-F1
#
_cell.length_a   1.000
_cell.length_b   1.000
_cell.length_c   1.000
_cell.angle_alpha   90.00
_cell.angle_beta   90.00
_cell.angle_gamma   90.00
#
_symmetry.space_group_name_H-M   'P 1'
#
loop_
_entity.id
_entity.type
_entity.pdbx_description
1 polymer ?
#
loop_
_entity_poly.entity_id
_entity_poly.type
_entity_poly.pdbx_seq_one_letter_code
_entity_poly.pdbx_strand_id
1 'polypeptide(L)'
;MQRLHEEDTTGVALSRNLGYEHLMLPMEFEPERRCYTVVKPSFHDEKVRLGRYDAAKQVWYFEGGAIPESRREYVEKSEWKEVYPQDIRTEEGELLFTKRFSREVVERDKISLGSLGHAGQNQQRPAPRGGGMFKRSYFGIVRAIPAGTVFVRGWDLAATKDGEGARTAGVKIGRTPQGRFIVADCKAERESPAGVRRLIKTTAEQDDAGGVRVKVSMPKDPGQAGKDQAQQLVAMLAGHIAVATPESGDKETRAEPFAAQCEAGNVDLLSGPWNDMFLDEVEVFPAGKLKDIVDASSRAFNELAVPVARAAVVDTGFY
;
A
#
# COMPACT_ATOMS: atom_id res chain seq x y z
N MET A 1 -3.93 -26.15 -5.38
CA MET A 1 -4.74 -24.94 -5.68
C MET A 1 -3.77 -23.79 -5.86
N GLN A 2 -3.89 -23.03 -6.96
CA GLN A 2 -3.02 -21.87 -7.22
C GLN A 2 -3.57 -20.68 -6.43
N ARG A 3 -2.85 -20.25 -5.41
CA ARG A 3 -3.28 -19.15 -4.54
C ARG A 3 -2.83 -17.82 -5.13
N LEU A 4 -3.64 -17.28 -6.04
CA LEU A 4 -3.34 -16.02 -6.70
C LEU A 4 -3.69 -14.80 -5.83
N HIS A 5 -4.52 -14.97 -4.80
CA HIS A 5 -5.09 -13.88 -4.02
C HIS A 5 -5.34 -14.25 -2.55
N GLU A 6 -5.21 -13.28 -1.63
CA GLU A 6 -5.45 -13.51 -0.20
C GLU A 6 -6.93 -13.73 0.15
N GLU A 7 -7.86 -13.25 -0.67
CA GLU A 7 -9.31 -13.57 -0.57
C GLU A 7 -9.73 -14.67 -1.55
N ASP A 8 -8.79 -15.50 -2.01
CA ASP A 8 -9.17 -16.74 -2.68
C ASP A 8 -10.00 -17.64 -1.75
N THR A 9 -10.60 -18.70 -2.29
CA THR A 9 -11.47 -19.59 -1.51
C THR A 9 -10.78 -20.11 -0.24
N THR A 10 -9.48 -20.38 -0.32
CA THR A 10 -8.65 -20.77 0.83
C THR A 10 -8.52 -19.64 1.84
N GLY A 11 -8.25 -18.42 1.40
CA GLY A 11 -8.13 -17.24 2.22
C GLY A 11 -9.42 -16.84 2.94
N VAL A 12 -10.56 -16.93 2.26
CA VAL A 12 -11.88 -16.75 2.87
C VAL A 12 -12.17 -17.85 3.91
N ALA A 13 -11.81 -19.10 3.61
CA ALA A 13 -11.99 -20.20 4.56
C ALA A 13 -11.15 -20.02 5.83
N LEU A 14 -9.92 -19.51 5.68
CA LEU A 14 -9.03 -19.19 6.77
C LEU A 14 -9.53 -17.98 7.58
N SER A 15 -9.90 -16.88 6.92
CA SER A 15 -10.32 -15.64 7.59
C SER A 15 -11.64 -15.80 8.34
N ARG A 16 -12.58 -16.58 7.78
CA ARG A 16 -13.88 -16.87 8.42
C ARG A 16 -13.84 -18.07 9.35
N ASN A 17 -12.66 -18.66 9.58
CA ASN A 17 -12.45 -19.81 10.45
C ASN A 17 -13.46 -20.94 10.17
N LEU A 18 -13.61 -21.33 8.90
CA LEU A 18 -14.62 -22.30 8.46
C LEU A 18 -14.33 -23.76 8.88
N GLY A 19 -13.39 -23.98 9.81
CA GLY A 19 -13.05 -25.31 10.34
C GLY A 19 -12.16 -26.16 9.42
N TYR A 20 -11.57 -25.57 8.39
CA TYR A 20 -10.61 -26.25 7.51
C TYR A 20 -9.18 -26.06 7.98
N GLU A 21 -8.38 -27.11 7.91
CA GLU A 21 -6.93 -27.05 8.11
C GLU A 21 -6.23 -26.75 6.78
N HIS A 22 -5.31 -25.79 6.76
CA HIS A 22 -4.64 -25.37 5.54
C HIS A 22 -3.32 -26.10 5.34
N LEU A 23 -3.29 -26.95 4.31
CA LEU A 23 -2.08 -27.62 3.82
C LEU A 23 -1.40 -26.76 2.74
N MET A 24 -0.25 -26.17 3.08
CA MET A 24 0.50 -25.25 2.24
C MET A 24 1.82 -25.88 1.79
N LEU A 25 1.87 -26.40 0.57
CA LEU A 25 3.05 -27.06 -0.01
C LEU A 25 3.50 -26.27 -1.25
N PRO A 26 4.57 -25.44 -1.14
CA PRO A 26 5.05 -24.64 -2.26
C PRO A 26 5.75 -25.50 -3.32
N MET A 27 5.80 -25.00 -4.55
CA MET A 27 6.46 -25.66 -5.69
C MET A 27 7.93 -25.96 -5.38
N GLU A 28 8.66 -24.96 -4.89
CA GLU A 28 10.05 -25.07 -4.46
C GLU A 28 10.09 -25.08 -2.93
N PHE A 29 10.78 -26.06 -2.34
CA PHE A 29 10.82 -26.21 -0.88
C PHE A 29 11.58 -25.05 -0.21
N GLU A 30 11.01 -24.55 0.89
CA GLU A 30 11.57 -23.48 1.71
C GLU A 30 11.63 -23.98 3.17
N PRO A 31 12.82 -24.28 3.73
CA PRO A 31 12.96 -24.86 5.06
C PRO A 31 12.26 -24.04 6.15
N GLU A 32 12.33 -22.71 6.06
CA GLU A 32 11.69 -21.78 7.00
C GLU A 32 10.16 -21.81 6.96
N ARG A 33 9.57 -22.30 5.86
CA ARG A 33 8.12 -22.38 5.64
C ARG A 33 7.63 -23.81 5.52
N ARG A 34 8.39 -24.78 6.04
CA ARG A 34 7.99 -26.18 6.09
C ARG A 34 6.58 -26.31 6.70
N CYS A 35 5.70 -27.02 6.03
CA CYS A 35 4.29 -27.10 6.43
C CYS A 35 4.11 -28.04 7.62
N TYR A 36 3.34 -27.58 8.62
CA TYR A 36 2.90 -28.36 9.76
C TYR A 36 1.40 -28.20 9.94
N THR A 37 0.70 -29.31 10.22
CA THR A 37 -0.74 -29.32 10.49
C THR A 37 -1.09 -30.30 11.60
N VAL A 38 -2.28 -30.17 12.18
CA VAL A 38 -2.78 -31.11 13.21
C VAL A 38 -3.23 -32.46 12.64
N VAL A 39 -3.30 -32.58 11.32
CA VAL A 39 -3.75 -33.80 10.64
C VAL A 39 -2.58 -34.76 10.49
N LYS A 40 -2.70 -35.98 11.00
CA LYS A 40 -1.64 -36.99 10.85
C LYS A 40 -1.49 -37.40 9.37
N PRO A 41 -0.29 -37.31 8.76
CA PRO A 41 -0.06 -37.79 7.41
C PRO A 41 -0.20 -39.32 7.33
N SER A 42 -0.72 -39.81 6.22
CA SER A 42 -0.98 -41.25 6.01
C SER A 42 0.12 -41.99 5.23
N PHE A 43 1.07 -41.26 4.67
CA PHE A 43 2.03 -41.77 3.68
C PHE A 43 3.49 -41.68 4.12
N HIS A 44 3.77 -41.14 5.31
CA HIS A 44 5.09 -41.17 5.94
C HIS A 44 4.98 -41.04 7.46
N ASP A 45 5.95 -41.60 8.17
CA ASP A 45 6.07 -41.48 9.62
C ASP A 45 7.06 -40.36 9.95
N GLU A 46 6.55 -39.30 10.55
CA GLU A 46 7.35 -38.18 11.04
C GLU A 46 7.04 -37.93 12.51
N LYS A 47 8.04 -37.39 13.24
CA LYS A 47 7.87 -37.12 14.67
C LYS A 47 6.91 -35.96 14.86
N VAL A 48 5.91 -36.18 15.71
CA VAL A 48 5.02 -35.13 16.19
C VAL A 48 5.84 -34.03 16.87
N ARG A 49 5.45 -32.78 16.65
CA ARG A 49 6.02 -31.62 17.32
C ARG A 49 4.92 -30.91 18.10
N LEU A 50 5.27 -30.35 19.24
CA LEU A 50 4.39 -29.49 19.99
C LEU A 50 4.62 -28.03 19.54
N GLY A 51 3.56 -27.38 19.06
CA GLY A 51 3.63 -26.03 18.50
C GLY A 51 2.43 -25.15 18.84
N ARG A 52 2.65 -23.84 18.83
CA ARG A 52 1.63 -22.78 18.90
C ARG A 52 1.54 -22.07 17.56
N TYR A 53 0.33 -21.83 17.07
CA TYR A 53 0.10 -21.19 15.78
C TYR A 53 -0.24 -19.72 15.93
N ASP A 54 0.56 -18.87 15.30
CA ASP A 54 0.23 -17.46 15.12
C ASP A 54 -0.61 -17.29 13.85
N ALA A 55 -1.93 -17.23 14.00
CA ALA A 55 -2.84 -17.13 12.86
C ALA A 55 -2.66 -15.85 12.02
N ALA A 56 -2.21 -14.75 12.63
CA ALA A 56 -2.02 -13.49 11.93
C ALA A 56 -0.72 -13.45 11.11
N LYS A 57 0.29 -14.24 11.49
CA LYS A 57 1.53 -14.40 10.71
C LYS A 57 1.60 -15.73 9.95
N GLN A 58 0.67 -16.63 10.20
CA GLN A 58 0.60 -18.00 9.66
C GLN A 58 1.89 -18.80 9.93
N VAL A 59 2.44 -18.67 11.14
CA VAL A 59 3.71 -19.30 11.56
C VAL A 59 3.50 -20.17 12.79
N TRP A 60 4.20 -21.31 12.82
CA TRP A 60 4.28 -22.18 14.00
C TRP A 60 5.51 -21.86 14.85
N TYR A 61 5.30 -21.73 16.16
CA TYR A 61 6.36 -21.63 17.16
C TYR A 61 6.40 -22.92 17.96
N PHE A 62 7.54 -23.61 17.94
CA PHE A 62 7.70 -24.91 18.58
C PHE A 62 8.25 -24.81 19.99
N GLU A 63 7.99 -25.84 20.80
CA GLU A 63 8.56 -25.98 22.13
C GLU A 63 10.10 -25.84 22.10
N GLY A 64 10.64 -25.02 23.01
CA GLY A 64 12.06 -24.69 23.07
C GLY A 64 12.56 -23.66 22.03
N GLY A 65 11.69 -23.22 21.10
CA GLY A 65 12.00 -22.19 20.12
C GLY A 65 11.85 -20.76 20.65
N ALA A 66 12.60 -19.82 20.09
CA ALA A 66 12.48 -18.40 20.43
C ALA A 66 11.20 -17.79 19.82
N ILE A 67 10.43 -17.06 20.63
CA ILE A 67 9.29 -16.25 20.18
C ILE A 67 9.69 -14.77 20.23
N PRO A 68 9.59 -14.02 19.11
CA PRO A 68 9.84 -12.59 19.10
C PRO A 68 9.01 -11.83 20.14
N GLU A 69 9.60 -10.87 20.82
CA GLU A 69 8.95 -10.13 21.92
C GLU A 69 7.65 -9.43 21.45
N SER A 70 7.64 -8.90 20.23
CA SER A 70 6.46 -8.28 19.60
C SER A 70 5.27 -9.23 19.36
N ARG A 71 5.51 -10.55 19.40
CA ARG A 71 4.49 -11.58 19.16
C ARG A 71 4.20 -12.42 20.40
N ARG A 72 5.02 -12.30 21.45
CA ARG A 72 4.97 -13.15 22.65
C ARG A 72 3.58 -13.19 23.27
N GLU A 73 2.95 -12.03 23.47
CA GLU A 73 1.61 -11.94 24.04
C GLU A 73 0.54 -12.71 23.24
N TYR A 74 0.61 -12.69 21.90
CA TYR A 74 -0.36 -13.36 21.03
C TYR A 74 -0.13 -14.86 20.95
N VAL A 75 1.14 -15.27 20.81
CA VAL A 75 1.52 -16.68 20.71
C VAL A 75 1.29 -17.39 22.05
N GLU A 76 1.58 -16.73 23.18
CA GLU A 76 1.37 -17.32 24.51
C GLU A 76 -0.10 -17.53 24.87
N LYS A 77 -1.01 -16.74 24.30
CA LYS A 77 -2.45 -16.94 24.42
C LYS A 77 -2.98 -18.08 23.54
N SER A 78 -2.18 -18.57 22.60
CA SER A 78 -2.57 -19.66 21.70
C SER A 78 -2.36 -21.03 22.36
N GLU A 79 -3.20 -21.99 22.00
CA GLU A 79 -3.13 -23.36 22.52
C GLU A 79 -1.94 -24.12 21.91
N TRP A 80 -1.35 -25.00 22.72
CA TRP A 80 -0.40 -25.98 22.24
C TRP A 80 -1.12 -27.06 21.46
N LYS A 81 -0.59 -27.39 20.29
CA LYS A 81 -1.13 -28.44 19.43
C LYS A 81 -0.02 -29.40 19.03
N GLU A 82 -0.37 -30.68 19.01
CA GLU A 82 0.42 -31.70 18.34
C GLU A 82 0.27 -31.53 16.83
N VAL A 83 1.40 -31.29 16.16
CA VAL A 83 1.44 -31.08 14.72
C VAL A 83 2.44 -31.99 14.04
N TYR A 84 2.12 -32.34 12.81
CA TYR A 84 2.89 -33.23 11.97
C TYR A 84 3.46 -32.44 10.79
N PRO A 85 4.76 -32.60 10.45
CA PRO A 85 5.27 -32.05 9.21
C PRO A 85 4.58 -32.75 8.05
N GLN A 86 4.10 -31.97 7.08
CA GLN A 86 3.42 -32.49 5.89
C GLN A 86 4.33 -32.52 4.67
N ASP A 87 5.43 -31.79 4.71
CA ASP A 87 6.40 -31.71 3.62
C ASP A 87 7.58 -32.65 3.91
N ILE A 88 7.77 -33.65 3.05
CA ILE A 88 8.85 -34.65 3.16
C ILE A 88 10.19 -34.15 2.62
N ARG A 89 10.19 -33.03 1.89
CA ARG A 89 11.38 -32.46 1.29
C ARG A 89 12.30 -31.86 2.36
N THR A 90 13.59 -31.89 2.10
CA THR A 90 14.62 -31.44 3.06
C THR A 90 15.59 -30.43 2.47
N GLU A 91 15.74 -30.39 1.15
CA GLU A 91 16.70 -29.51 0.48
C GLU A 91 16.01 -28.25 -0.07
N GLU A 92 16.55 -27.08 0.23
CA GLU A 92 16.04 -25.81 -0.28
C GLU A 92 15.97 -25.83 -1.82
N GLY A 93 14.82 -25.46 -2.38
CA GLY A 93 14.58 -25.51 -3.83
C GLY A 93 14.12 -26.86 -4.37
N GLU A 94 14.00 -27.90 -3.54
CA GLU A 94 13.49 -29.21 -3.97
C GLU A 94 12.05 -29.11 -4.50
N LEU A 95 11.80 -29.70 -5.67
CA LEU A 95 10.50 -29.60 -6.35
C LEU A 95 9.45 -30.52 -5.76
N LEU A 96 8.25 -29.98 -5.57
CA LEU A 96 7.11 -30.73 -5.02
C LEU A 96 6.70 -31.92 -5.90
N PHE A 97 6.76 -31.77 -7.23
CA PHE A 97 6.27 -32.79 -8.14
C PHE A 97 7.05 -32.86 -9.47
N THR A 98 8.29 -33.36 -9.39
CA THR A 98 9.23 -33.46 -10.51
C THR A 98 8.69 -34.17 -11.75
N LYS A 99 7.86 -35.23 -11.59
CA LYS A 99 7.26 -35.95 -12.72
C LYS A 99 6.24 -35.14 -13.52
N ARG A 100 5.61 -34.13 -12.90
CA ARG A 100 4.62 -33.27 -13.55
C ARG A 100 5.21 -31.91 -13.95
N PHE A 101 6.12 -31.39 -13.12
CA PHE A 101 6.81 -30.13 -13.32
C PHE A 101 8.31 -30.37 -13.12
N SER A 102 9.04 -30.61 -14.21
CA SER A 102 10.50 -30.70 -14.14
C SER A 102 11.11 -29.34 -13.84
N ARG A 103 12.40 -29.31 -13.45
CA ARG A 103 13.09 -28.03 -13.16
C ARG A 103 13.06 -27.11 -14.38
N GLU A 104 13.30 -27.64 -15.56
CA GLU A 104 13.30 -26.87 -16.82
C GLU A 104 11.93 -26.23 -17.08
N VAL A 105 10.84 -26.95 -16.80
CA VAL A 105 9.47 -26.43 -16.93
C VAL A 105 9.21 -25.33 -15.90
N VAL A 106 9.63 -25.53 -14.64
CA VAL A 106 9.45 -24.55 -13.57
C VAL A 106 10.18 -23.25 -13.88
N GLU A 107 11.45 -23.31 -14.30
CA GLU A 107 12.21 -22.10 -14.64
C GLU A 107 11.63 -21.37 -15.87
N ARG A 108 11.21 -22.11 -16.90
CA ARG A 108 10.55 -21.52 -18.07
C ARG A 108 9.25 -20.81 -17.69
N ASP A 109 8.42 -21.46 -16.89
CA ASP A 109 7.11 -20.92 -16.50
C ASP A 109 7.27 -19.77 -15.50
N LYS A 110 8.31 -19.79 -14.66
CA LYS A 110 8.70 -18.69 -13.75
C LYS A 110 9.01 -17.40 -14.49
N ILE A 111 9.65 -17.47 -15.67
CA ILE A 111 9.86 -16.30 -16.54
C ILE A 111 8.51 -15.75 -17.03
N SER A 112 7.62 -16.62 -17.51
CA SER A 112 6.32 -16.23 -18.06
C SER A 112 5.38 -15.66 -16.97
N LEU A 113 5.44 -16.20 -15.76
CA LEU A 113 4.64 -15.78 -14.61
C LEU A 113 5.16 -14.49 -13.96
N GLY A 114 6.44 -14.17 -14.15
CA GLY A 114 7.12 -13.11 -13.40
C GLY A 114 7.24 -13.42 -11.90
N SER A 115 7.92 -12.55 -11.16
CA SER A 115 8.21 -12.74 -9.73
C SER A 115 6.94 -12.86 -8.88
N LEU A 116 5.95 -11.99 -9.12
CA LEU A 116 4.68 -11.97 -8.40
C LEU A 116 3.79 -13.18 -8.73
N GLY A 117 3.68 -13.52 -10.02
CA GLY A 117 2.90 -14.67 -10.45
C GLY A 117 3.49 -15.96 -9.89
N HIS A 118 4.81 -16.12 -9.92
CA HIS A 118 5.48 -17.28 -9.32
C HIS A 118 5.34 -17.29 -7.79
N ALA A 119 5.47 -16.14 -7.11
CA ALA A 119 5.29 -16.05 -5.65
C ALA A 119 3.89 -16.51 -5.21
N GLY A 120 2.83 -16.04 -5.87
CA GLY A 120 1.45 -16.44 -5.58
C GLY A 120 1.16 -17.88 -6.02
N GLN A 121 1.35 -18.16 -7.31
CA GLN A 121 0.92 -19.41 -7.93
C GLN A 121 1.74 -20.62 -7.49
N ASN A 122 3.06 -20.48 -7.41
CA ASN A 122 4.00 -21.57 -7.16
C ASN A 122 4.44 -21.61 -5.70
N GLN A 123 4.82 -20.48 -5.10
CA GLN A 123 5.29 -20.44 -3.71
C GLN A 123 4.17 -20.22 -2.67
N GLN A 124 2.91 -20.17 -3.12
CA GLN A 124 1.72 -19.97 -2.27
C GLN A 124 1.85 -18.75 -1.35
N ARG A 125 2.40 -17.66 -1.89
CA ARG A 125 2.43 -16.31 -1.31
C ARG A 125 1.43 -15.45 -2.09
N PRO A 126 0.11 -15.70 -1.96
CA PRO A 126 -0.87 -14.87 -2.62
C PRO A 126 -0.60 -13.42 -2.23
N ALA A 127 -0.54 -12.54 -3.21
CA ALA A 127 -0.55 -11.12 -2.91
C ALA A 127 -1.99 -10.71 -2.54
N PRO A 128 -2.17 -9.62 -1.78
CA PRO A 128 -3.38 -8.81 -1.89
C PRO A 128 -3.61 -8.50 -3.38
N ARG A 129 -4.84 -8.21 -3.78
CA ARG A 129 -5.17 -7.98 -5.19
C ARG A 129 -4.21 -6.94 -5.79
N GLY A 130 -3.34 -7.40 -6.69
CA GLY A 130 -2.29 -6.57 -7.31
C GLY A 130 -1.01 -6.56 -6.48
N GLY A 131 0.05 -7.21 -6.98
CA GLY A 131 1.38 -6.96 -6.43
C GLY A 131 1.72 -5.49 -6.60
N GLY A 132 1.79 -4.77 -5.48
CA GLY A 132 1.87 -3.31 -5.43
C GLY A 132 0.66 -2.64 -6.10
N MET A 133 -0.09 -1.81 -5.37
CA MET A 133 -1.14 -0.99 -6.01
C MET A 133 -0.56 -0.05 -7.09
N PHE A 134 0.72 0.28 -6.97
CA PHE A 134 1.48 1.07 -7.92
C PHE A 134 2.73 0.31 -8.38
N LYS A 135 3.09 0.44 -9.65
CA LYS A 135 4.38 -0.03 -10.18
C LYS A 135 5.18 1.17 -10.65
N ARG A 136 6.50 1.11 -10.47
CA ARG A 136 7.41 2.16 -10.94
C ARG A 136 7.23 2.47 -12.44
N SER A 137 6.96 1.43 -13.24
CA SER A 137 6.71 1.54 -14.68
C SER A 137 5.40 2.22 -15.07
N TYR A 138 4.47 2.44 -14.14
CA TYR A 138 3.22 3.17 -14.40
C TYR A 138 3.46 4.68 -14.59
N PHE A 139 4.61 5.17 -14.14
CA PHE A 139 4.92 6.59 -14.12
C PHE A 139 5.88 6.96 -15.24
N GLY A 140 5.41 7.76 -16.20
CA GLY A 140 6.29 8.47 -17.12
C GLY A 140 7.05 9.58 -16.41
N ILE A 141 8.24 9.96 -16.89
CA ILE A 141 8.97 11.13 -16.37
C ILE A 141 8.93 12.25 -17.40
N VAL A 142 8.40 13.41 -17.00
CA VAL A 142 8.36 14.63 -17.80
C VAL A 142 9.27 15.69 -17.22
N ARG A 143 9.79 16.59 -18.06
CA ARG A 143 10.70 17.68 -17.64
C ARG A 143 10.03 19.04 -17.57
N ALA A 144 8.79 19.15 -18.01
CA ALA A 144 8.04 20.39 -18.04
C ALA A 144 6.55 20.13 -17.79
N ILE A 145 5.88 21.16 -17.26
CA ILE A 145 4.45 21.15 -17.01
C ILE A 145 3.75 21.94 -18.12
N PRO A 146 2.71 21.38 -18.78
CA PRO A 146 1.88 22.13 -19.72
C PRO A 146 1.23 23.36 -19.09
N ALA A 147 1.18 24.47 -19.84
CA ALA A 147 0.44 25.66 -19.43
C ALA A 147 -1.06 25.35 -19.27
N GLY A 148 -1.71 26.03 -18.31
CA GLY A 148 -3.12 25.78 -17.98
C GLY A 148 -3.37 24.56 -17.10
N THR A 149 -2.32 23.92 -16.58
CA THR A 149 -2.45 22.84 -15.58
C THR A 149 -3.00 23.39 -14.27
N VAL A 150 -4.05 22.76 -13.73
CA VAL A 150 -4.67 23.10 -12.44
C VAL A 150 -4.11 22.19 -11.36
N PHE A 151 -3.67 22.76 -10.24
CA PHE A 151 -2.98 22.02 -9.19
C PHE A 151 -3.76 21.93 -7.88
N VAL A 152 -3.60 20.78 -7.22
CA VAL A 152 -3.91 20.57 -5.82
C VAL A 152 -2.69 20.01 -5.11
N ARG A 153 -2.40 20.50 -3.91
CA ARG A 153 -1.52 19.83 -2.95
C ARG A 153 -2.35 19.16 -1.86
N GLY A 154 -2.25 17.84 -1.79
CA GLY A 154 -2.81 17.04 -0.71
C GLY A 154 -1.79 16.85 0.39
N TRP A 155 -2.24 16.92 1.65
CA TRP A 155 -1.42 16.63 2.82
C TRP A 155 -1.94 15.40 3.56
N ASP A 156 -1.03 14.55 4.04
CA ASP A 156 -1.27 13.63 5.15
C ASP A 156 -0.48 14.12 6.37
N LEU A 157 -1.11 14.16 7.54
CA LEU A 157 -0.55 14.84 8.72
C LEU A 157 -0.13 13.83 9.77
N ALA A 158 1.15 13.86 10.14
CA ALA A 158 1.68 13.14 11.29
C ALA A 158 2.35 14.11 12.26
N ALA A 159 2.13 13.93 13.56
CA ALA A 159 2.62 14.82 14.60
C ALA A 159 3.69 14.18 15.50
N THR A 160 4.59 13.38 14.91
CA THR A 160 5.66 12.69 15.64
C THR A 160 7.01 12.98 14.99
N LYS A 161 7.94 13.53 15.79
CA LYS A 161 9.26 13.97 15.31
C LYS A 161 10.29 12.83 15.29
N ASP A 162 10.15 11.86 16.20
CA ASP A 162 11.11 10.79 16.41
C ASP A 162 10.60 9.43 15.92
N GLY A 163 11.53 8.58 15.49
CA GLY A 163 11.28 7.21 15.06
C GLY A 163 11.10 7.03 13.55
N GLU A 164 10.76 5.80 13.17
CA GLU A 164 10.56 5.38 11.78
C GLU A 164 9.07 5.33 11.38
N GLY A 165 8.20 5.96 12.18
CA GLY A 165 6.76 5.97 11.98
C GLY A 165 6.31 6.96 10.89
N ALA A 166 5.01 7.25 10.91
CA ALA A 166 4.32 8.13 9.97
C ALA A 166 4.98 9.51 9.85
N ARG A 167 4.93 10.06 8.64
CA ARG A 167 5.47 11.37 8.26
C ARG A 167 4.34 12.31 7.89
N THR A 168 4.58 13.60 8.04
CA THR A 168 3.75 14.57 7.33
C THR A 168 4.18 14.57 5.88
N ALA A 169 3.30 14.15 4.97
CA ALA A 169 3.56 14.10 3.55
C ALA A 169 2.69 15.12 2.80
N GLY A 170 3.28 15.80 1.81
CA GLY A 170 2.61 16.77 0.96
C GLY A 170 2.91 16.51 -0.51
N VAL A 171 1.90 16.09 -1.28
CA VAL A 171 2.04 15.74 -2.70
C VAL A 171 1.25 16.72 -3.57
N LYS A 172 1.91 17.33 -4.54
CA LYS A 172 1.30 18.23 -5.53
C LYS A 172 0.99 17.47 -6.80
N ILE A 173 -0.28 17.42 -7.17
CA ILE A 173 -0.76 16.83 -8.41
C ILE A 173 -1.38 17.94 -9.26
N GLY A 174 -1.16 17.88 -10.57
CA GLY A 174 -1.76 18.77 -11.55
C GLY A 174 -2.60 18.00 -12.55
N ARG A 175 -3.74 18.55 -12.96
CA ARG A 175 -4.52 18.07 -14.11
C ARG A 175 -4.25 18.97 -15.30
N THR A 176 -3.67 18.41 -16.35
CA THR A 176 -3.36 19.11 -17.60
C THR A 176 -4.65 19.41 -18.38
N PRO A 177 -4.65 20.41 -19.29
CA PRO A 177 -5.78 20.66 -20.18
C PRO A 177 -6.18 19.45 -21.05
N GLN A 178 -5.22 18.56 -21.33
CA GLN A 178 -5.41 17.33 -22.11
C GLN A 178 -5.99 16.17 -21.28
N GLY A 179 -6.20 16.38 -19.98
CA GLY A 179 -6.79 15.38 -19.08
C GLY A 179 -5.80 14.39 -18.46
N ARG A 180 -4.49 14.47 -18.78
CA ARG A 180 -3.43 13.76 -18.06
C ARG A 180 -3.16 14.40 -16.70
N PHE A 181 -2.57 13.63 -15.79
CA PHE A 181 -2.16 14.08 -14.47
C PHE A 181 -0.64 14.10 -14.34
N ILE A 182 -0.13 15.04 -13.55
CA ILE A 182 1.31 15.18 -13.28
C ILE A 182 1.51 15.31 -11.77
N VAL A 183 2.25 14.40 -11.15
CA VAL A 183 2.80 14.61 -9.81
C VAL A 183 3.99 15.56 -9.96
N ALA A 184 3.84 16.78 -9.46
CA ALA A 184 4.80 17.87 -9.71
C ALA A 184 5.82 18.05 -8.59
N ASP A 185 5.46 17.64 -7.36
CA ASP A 185 6.32 17.77 -6.19
C ASP A 185 5.86 16.82 -5.07
N CYS A 186 6.81 16.31 -4.28
CA CYS A 186 6.55 15.49 -3.11
C CYS A 186 7.47 15.89 -1.97
N LYS A 187 6.88 16.11 -0.79
CA LYS A 187 7.61 16.35 0.47
C LYS A 187 7.14 15.34 1.51
N ALA A 188 8.05 14.80 2.32
CA ALA A 188 7.70 13.92 3.43
C ALA A 188 8.68 14.11 4.59
N GLU A 189 8.22 14.74 5.67
CA GLU A 189 9.06 15.15 6.81
C GLU A 189 8.46 14.71 8.15
N ARG A 190 9.33 14.53 9.15
CA ARG A 190 8.93 14.25 10.54
C ARG A 190 9.18 15.49 11.37
N GLU A 191 8.11 16.11 11.83
CA GLU A 191 8.19 17.39 12.49
C GLU A 191 7.29 17.45 13.72
N SER A 192 7.62 18.39 14.60
CA SER A 192 6.72 18.80 15.67
C SER A 192 5.44 19.43 15.09
N PRO A 193 4.34 19.53 15.84
CA PRO A 193 3.12 20.21 15.37
C PRO A 193 3.36 21.63 14.84
N ALA A 194 4.29 22.38 15.44
CA ALA A 194 4.67 23.71 14.98
C ALA A 194 5.52 23.65 13.68
N GLY A 195 6.39 22.66 13.56
CA GLY A 195 7.16 22.39 12.35
C GLY A 195 6.27 22.02 11.17
N VAL A 196 5.28 21.14 11.37
CA VAL A 196 4.27 20.78 10.36
C VAL A 196 3.52 22.00 9.85
N ARG A 197 3.05 22.87 10.75
CA ARG A 197 2.38 24.13 10.36
C ARG A 197 3.27 25.03 9.50
N ARG A 198 4.55 25.16 9.89
CA ARG A 198 5.54 25.92 9.12
C ARG A 198 5.78 25.30 7.74
N LEU A 199 5.97 23.99 7.68
CA LEU A 199 6.18 23.23 6.44
C LEU A 199 5.02 23.46 5.45
N ILE A 200 3.78 23.35 5.92
CA ILE A 200 2.58 23.57 5.09
C ILE A 200 2.55 25.01 4.56
N LYS A 201 2.75 26.01 5.44
CA LYS A 201 2.73 27.42 5.06
C LYS A 201 3.80 27.77 4.04
N THR A 202 5.06 27.42 4.32
CA THR A 202 6.19 27.68 3.42
C THR A 202 6.03 26.95 2.08
N THR A 203 5.47 25.73 2.09
CA THR A 203 5.19 25.01 0.85
C THR A 203 4.08 25.67 0.04
N ALA A 204 3.02 26.17 0.67
CA ALA A 204 1.96 26.91 -0.03
C ALA A 204 2.48 28.22 -0.66
N GLU A 205 3.37 28.94 0.04
CA GLU A 205 4.04 30.13 -0.48
C GLU A 205 4.93 29.80 -1.70
N GLN A 206 5.72 28.72 -1.63
CA GLN A 206 6.55 28.24 -2.74
C GLN A 206 5.72 27.79 -3.95
N ASP A 207 4.59 27.15 -3.69
CA ASP A 207 3.69 26.66 -4.73
C ASP A 207 3.06 27.78 -5.55
N ASP A 208 2.65 28.86 -4.88
CA ASP A 208 2.03 30.03 -5.51
C ASP A 208 3.07 30.96 -6.17
N ALA A 209 4.37 30.85 -5.82
CA ALA A 209 5.44 31.69 -6.37
C ALA A 209 5.61 31.55 -7.89
N GLY A 210 5.13 30.46 -8.49
CA GLY A 210 5.12 30.24 -9.94
C GLY A 210 3.99 30.96 -10.68
N GLY A 211 3.18 31.79 -10.00
CA GLY A 211 2.06 32.52 -10.61
C GLY A 211 0.80 31.67 -10.88
N VAL A 212 0.84 30.38 -10.55
CA VAL A 212 -0.30 29.46 -10.64
C VAL A 212 -0.77 29.12 -9.24
N ARG A 213 -2.01 29.45 -8.92
CA ARG A 213 -2.64 29.18 -7.62
C ARG A 213 -2.75 27.67 -7.40
N VAL A 214 -2.25 27.18 -6.28
CA VAL A 214 -2.38 25.78 -5.89
C VAL A 214 -3.40 25.65 -4.76
N LYS A 215 -4.41 24.80 -4.96
CA LYS A 215 -5.37 24.49 -3.90
C LYS A 215 -4.73 23.54 -2.89
N VAL A 216 -4.83 23.84 -1.60
CA VAL A 216 -4.33 23.00 -0.51
C VAL A 216 -5.50 22.19 0.06
N SER A 217 -5.37 20.86 0.11
CA SER A 217 -6.33 19.95 0.72
C SER A 217 -5.71 19.23 1.91
N MET A 218 -6.39 19.24 3.05
CA MET A 218 -5.92 18.67 4.32
C MET A 218 -7.00 17.77 4.95
N PRO A 219 -6.60 16.75 5.74
CA PRO A 219 -7.54 15.91 6.45
C PRO A 219 -8.24 16.64 7.58
N LYS A 220 -9.47 16.22 7.84
CA LYS A 220 -10.28 16.68 8.95
C LYS A 220 -10.79 15.48 9.72
N ASP A 221 -10.25 15.27 10.91
CA ASP A 221 -10.75 14.22 11.80
C ASP A 221 -12.16 14.58 12.32
N PRO A 222 -13.03 13.58 12.51
CA PRO A 222 -14.43 13.81 12.88
C PRO A 222 -14.61 14.33 14.31
N GLY A 223 -13.62 14.12 15.18
CA GLY A 223 -13.64 14.58 16.58
C GLY A 223 -13.53 16.10 16.74
N GLN A 224 -13.94 16.62 17.90
CA GLN A 224 -13.92 18.06 18.19
C GLN A 224 -12.52 18.67 18.00
N ALA A 225 -11.49 18.03 18.56
CA ALA A 225 -10.10 18.46 18.39
C ALA A 225 -9.65 18.53 16.92
N GLY A 226 -10.11 17.57 16.09
CA GLY A 226 -9.82 17.54 14.66
C GLY A 226 -10.49 18.67 13.88
N LYS A 227 -11.73 19.02 14.25
CA LYS A 227 -12.45 20.17 13.67
C LYS A 227 -11.74 21.48 13.99
N ASP A 228 -11.31 21.66 15.23
CA ASP A 228 -10.61 22.86 15.68
C ASP A 228 -9.22 22.97 15.01
N GLN A 229 -8.49 21.85 14.91
CA GLN A 229 -7.21 21.79 14.19
C GLN A 229 -7.38 22.16 12.71
N ALA A 230 -8.38 21.60 12.03
CA ALA A 230 -8.68 21.88 10.64
C ALA A 230 -9.00 23.38 10.42
N GLN A 231 -9.81 23.98 11.29
CA GLN A 231 -10.12 25.42 11.22
C GLN A 231 -8.86 26.28 11.38
N GLN A 232 -7.99 25.94 12.35
CA GLN A 232 -6.74 26.67 12.55
C GLN A 232 -5.78 26.55 11.37
N LEU A 233 -5.68 25.37 10.75
CA LEU A 233 -4.83 25.15 9.59
C LEU A 233 -5.32 25.94 8.38
N VAL A 234 -6.63 25.96 8.12
CA VAL A 234 -7.23 26.77 7.06
C VAL A 234 -7.03 28.27 7.33
N ALA A 235 -7.25 28.73 8.57
CA ALA A 235 -7.06 30.13 8.94
C ALA A 235 -5.61 30.61 8.78
N MET A 236 -4.63 29.74 9.10
CA MET A 236 -3.20 30.03 8.92
C MET A 236 -2.81 30.23 7.44
N LEU A 237 -3.56 29.63 6.53
CA LEU A 237 -3.35 29.73 5.08
C LEU A 237 -4.15 30.87 4.45
N ALA A 238 -4.47 31.92 5.22
CA ALA A 238 -5.09 33.14 4.69
C ALA A 238 -4.29 33.68 3.50
N GLY A 239 -4.99 33.92 2.38
CA GLY A 239 -4.38 34.28 1.10
C GLY A 239 -4.25 33.10 0.14
N HIS A 240 -4.24 31.85 0.60
CA HIS A 240 -4.22 30.64 -0.23
C HIS A 240 -5.62 30.00 -0.35
N ILE A 241 -5.82 29.16 -1.37
CA ILE A 241 -7.05 28.38 -1.50
C ILE A 241 -6.87 27.10 -0.67
N ALA A 242 -7.39 27.05 0.55
CA ALA A 242 -7.23 25.90 1.44
C ALA A 242 -8.58 25.30 1.86
N VAL A 243 -8.67 23.97 1.88
CA VAL A 243 -9.83 23.22 2.34
C VAL A 243 -9.40 22.08 3.27
N ALA A 244 -10.27 21.74 4.22
CA ALA A 244 -10.11 20.59 5.08
C ALA A 244 -11.35 19.69 4.98
N THR A 245 -11.17 18.45 4.51
CA THR A 245 -12.26 17.53 4.20
C THR A 245 -12.12 16.23 4.98
N PRO A 246 -13.25 15.65 5.47
CA PRO A 246 -13.24 14.33 6.07
C PRO A 246 -12.74 13.28 5.07
N GLU A 247 -12.09 12.24 5.58
CA GLU A 247 -11.79 11.04 4.79
C GLU A 247 -12.74 9.92 5.21
N SER A 248 -13.30 9.24 4.21
CA SER A 248 -14.15 8.07 4.38
C SER A 248 -13.60 6.92 3.56
N GLY A 249 -13.76 5.69 4.04
CA GLY A 249 -13.17 4.50 3.43
C GLY A 249 -11.75 4.25 3.93
N ASP A 250 -11.30 3.00 3.83
CA ASP A 250 -9.93 2.64 4.16
C ASP A 250 -8.92 3.25 3.17
N LYS A 251 -7.64 3.21 3.55
CA LYS A 251 -6.55 3.83 2.78
C LYS A 251 -6.41 3.25 1.38
N GLU A 252 -6.67 1.95 1.23
CA GLU A 252 -6.54 1.24 -0.04
C GLU A 252 -7.65 1.66 -1.01
N THR A 253 -8.90 1.64 -0.54
CA THR A 253 -10.08 2.10 -1.28
C THR A 253 -9.91 3.54 -1.74
N ARG A 254 -9.33 4.42 -0.91
CA ARG A 254 -9.09 5.83 -1.30
C ARG A 254 -8.01 5.99 -2.37
N ALA A 255 -7.07 5.05 -2.44
CA ALA A 255 -5.97 5.06 -3.39
C ALA A 255 -6.35 4.43 -4.74
N GLU A 256 -7.38 3.58 -4.79
CA GLU A 256 -7.86 2.93 -6.02
C GLU A 256 -8.07 3.89 -7.20
N PRO A 257 -8.73 5.07 -7.06
CA PRO A 257 -8.93 5.97 -8.19
C PRO A 257 -7.61 6.49 -8.77
N PHE A 258 -6.64 6.78 -7.91
CA PHE A 258 -5.32 7.25 -8.34
C PHE A 258 -4.51 6.12 -8.98
N ALA A 259 -4.54 4.92 -8.39
CA ALA A 259 -3.89 3.73 -8.90
C ALA A 259 -4.39 3.36 -10.31
N ALA A 260 -5.70 3.40 -10.52
CA ALA A 260 -6.31 3.13 -11.82
C ALA A 260 -5.81 4.11 -12.91
N GLN A 261 -5.60 5.39 -12.58
CA GLN A 261 -5.03 6.34 -13.54
C GLN A 261 -3.55 6.10 -13.80
N CYS A 262 -2.79 5.68 -12.78
CA CYS A 262 -1.38 5.32 -12.95
C CYS A 262 -1.25 4.11 -13.87
N GLU A 263 -2.01 3.04 -13.61
CA GLU A 263 -2.00 1.82 -14.43
C GLU A 263 -2.42 2.09 -15.88
N ALA A 264 -3.37 3.01 -16.11
CA ALA A 264 -3.78 3.45 -17.44
C ALA A 264 -2.73 4.31 -18.18
N GLY A 265 -1.59 4.65 -17.54
CA GLY A 265 -0.55 5.49 -18.14
C GLY A 265 -0.93 6.98 -18.25
N ASN A 266 -1.89 7.42 -17.43
CA ASN A 266 -2.39 8.81 -17.43
C ASN A 266 -1.67 9.72 -16.42
N VAL A 267 -0.72 9.18 -15.65
CA VAL A 267 0.00 9.90 -14.60
C VAL A 267 1.49 9.94 -14.91
N ASP A 268 2.05 11.13 -14.98
CA ASP A 268 3.48 11.37 -15.11
C ASP A 268 4.06 11.96 -13.81
N LEU A 269 5.36 11.78 -13.57
CA LEU A 269 6.13 12.53 -12.58
C LEU A 269 6.89 13.65 -13.27
N LEU A 270 6.85 14.85 -12.70
CA LEU A 270 7.85 15.86 -13.02
C LEU A 270 9.21 15.38 -12.50
N SER A 271 10.25 15.51 -13.31
CA SER A 271 11.62 15.16 -12.93
C SER A 271 12.07 16.01 -11.74
N GLY A 272 12.38 15.37 -10.61
CA GLY A 272 12.90 16.01 -9.41
C GLY A 272 13.69 15.04 -8.52
N PRO A 273 14.41 15.55 -7.51
CA PRO A 273 15.14 14.72 -6.56
C PRO A 273 14.23 13.91 -5.62
N TRP A 274 12.93 14.25 -5.57
CA TRP A 274 11.93 13.57 -4.73
C TRP A 274 11.37 12.29 -5.37
N ASN A 275 11.64 12.04 -6.65
CA ASN A 275 11.01 10.95 -7.41
C ASN A 275 11.33 9.57 -6.81
N ASP A 276 12.57 9.30 -6.42
CA ASP A 276 12.94 8.01 -5.83
C ASP A 276 12.22 7.78 -4.50
N MET A 277 12.21 8.77 -3.61
CA MET A 277 11.46 8.71 -2.34
C MET A 277 9.97 8.43 -2.56
N PHE A 278 9.36 9.06 -3.57
CA PHE A 278 7.97 8.83 -3.92
C PHE A 278 7.77 7.40 -4.43
N LEU A 279 8.57 6.99 -5.42
CA LEU A 279 8.45 5.68 -6.08
C LEU A 279 8.70 4.53 -5.11
N ASP A 280 9.69 4.65 -4.23
CA ASP A 280 10.04 3.65 -3.23
C ASP A 280 8.90 3.40 -2.23
N GLU A 281 8.12 4.43 -1.87
CA GLU A 281 6.96 4.24 -0.99
C GLU A 281 5.74 3.69 -1.75
N VAL A 282 5.39 4.26 -2.91
CA VAL A 282 4.16 3.84 -3.61
C VAL A 282 4.27 2.41 -4.15
N GLU A 283 5.46 1.96 -4.54
CA GLU A 283 5.69 0.61 -5.09
C GLU A 283 5.43 -0.51 -4.06
N VAL A 284 5.69 -0.24 -2.77
CA VAL A 284 5.48 -1.22 -1.70
C VAL A 284 4.07 -1.13 -1.08
N PHE A 285 3.25 -0.16 -1.47
CA PHE A 285 1.88 -0.02 -0.98
C PHE A 285 0.98 -1.15 -1.53
N PRO A 286 0.11 -1.78 -0.71
CA PRO A 286 -0.26 -1.41 0.67
C PRO A 286 0.56 -2.06 1.78
N ALA A 287 1.51 -2.93 1.43
CA ALA A 287 2.31 -3.71 2.38
C ALA A 287 3.40 -2.88 3.11
N GLY A 288 3.74 -1.71 2.58
CA GLY A 288 4.73 -0.79 3.15
C GLY A 288 4.40 -0.32 4.57
N LYS A 289 5.46 -0.12 5.37
CA LYS A 289 5.36 0.46 6.72
C LYS A 289 4.88 1.93 6.69
N LEU A 290 5.30 2.66 5.66
CA LEU A 290 4.91 4.04 5.41
C LEU A 290 3.82 4.06 4.34
N LYS A 291 2.84 4.96 4.52
CA LYS A 291 1.69 5.11 3.63
C LYS A 291 1.32 6.58 3.37
N ASP A 292 2.08 7.49 3.97
CA ASP A 292 1.72 8.90 4.09
C ASP A 292 1.77 9.60 2.71
N ILE A 293 2.73 9.24 1.84
CA ILE A 293 2.81 9.75 0.47
C ILE A 293 1.62 9.26 -0.36
N VAL A 294 1.21 8.01 -0.18
CA VAL A 294 0.04 7.44 -0.88
C VAL A 294 -1.25 8.12 -0.44
N ASP A 295 -1.43 8.34 0.87
CA ASP A 295 -2.59 9.08 1.40
C ASP A 295 -2.63 10.52 0.87
N ALA A 296 -1.50 11.23 0.91
CA ALA A 296 -1.39 12.59 0.37
C ALA A 296 -1.67 12.65 -1.14
N SER A 297 -1.16 11.67 -1.91
CA SER A 297 -1.39 11.56 -3.36
C SER A 297 -2.86 11.33 -3.67
N SER A 298 -3.47 10.37 -2.98
CA SER A 298 -4.89 10.02 -3.15
C SER A 298 -5.79 11.20 -2.84
N ARG A 299 -5.49 11.95 -1.78
CA ARG A 299 -6.19 13.19 -1.44
C ARG A 299 -6.08 14.24 -2.53
N ALA A 300 -4.86 14.53 -3.00
CA ALA A 300 -4.65 15.52 -4.06
C ALA A 300 -5.38 15.14 -5.35
N PHE A 301 -5.30 13.86 -5.72
CA PHE A 301 -5.94 13.32 -6.91
C PHE A 301 -7.46 13.39 -6.83
N ASN A 302 -8.05 12.92 -5.72
CA ASN A 302 -9.50 12.88 -5.55
C ASN A 302 -10.10 14.30 -5.58
N GLU A 303 -9.42 15.28 -4.98
CA GLU A 303 -9.83 16.68 -5.03
C GLU A 303 -9.79 17.26 -6.46
N LEU A 304 -8.85 16.84 -7.31
CA LEU A 304 -8.76 17.23 -8.72
C LEU A 304 -9.75 16.48 -9.63
N ALA A 305 -10.10 15.25 -9.25
CA ALA A 305 -10.97 14.37 -10.02
C ALA A 305 -12.44 14.76 -9.90
N VAL A 306 -12.84 15.42 -8.81
CA VAL A 306 -14.19 15.99 -8.68
C VAL A 306 -14.44 16.98 -9.83
N PRO A 307 -15.48 16.77 -10.66
CA PRO A 307 -15.81 17.71 -11.72
C PRO A 307 -16.08 19.09 -11.11
N VAL A 308 -15.27 20.09 -11.48
CA VAL A 308 -15.66 21.48 -11.24
C VAL A 308 -16.94 21.67 -12.05
N ALA A 309 -18.07 21.85 -11.37
CA ALA A 309 -19.31 22.26 -12.02
C ALA A 309 -18.98 23.51 -12.84
N ARG A 310 -18.98 23.39 -14.17
CA ARG A 310 -18.91 24.56 -15.04
C ARG A 310 -20.13 25.39 -14.70
N ALA A 311 -19.91 26.56 -14.09
CA ALA A 311 -20.94 27.57 -14.04
C ALA A 311 -21.36 27.81 -15.49
N ALA A 312 -22.57 27.36 -15.84
CA ALA A 312 -23.16 27.72 -17.11
C ALA A 312 -23.23 29.24 -17.13
N VAL A 313 -22.43 29.87 -17.98
CA VAL A 313 -22.64 31.26 -18.35
C VAL A 313 -23.98 31.25 -19.06
N VAL A 314 -25.03 31.62 -18.32
CA VAL A 314 -26.32 31.95 -18.92
C VAL A 314 -26.05 33.25 -19.65
N ASP A 315 -25.85 33.14 -20.97
CA ASP A 315 -25.85 34.27 -21.87
C ASP A 315 -27.26 34.85 -21.87
N THR A 316 -27.53 35.77 -20.93
CA THR A 316 -28.73 36.60 -20.98
C THR A 316 -28.49 37.68 -22.03
N GLY A 317 -28.55 37.27 -23.30
CA GLY A 317 -28.64 38.17 -24.43
C GLY A 317 -29.93 38.98 -24.31
N PHE A 318 -29.79 40.23 -23.86
CA PHE A 318 -30.82 41.25 -24.08
C PHE A 318 -30.63 41.79 -25.50
N TYR A 319 -31.57 41.44 -26.38
CA TYR A 319 -31.92 42.22 -27.56
C TYR A 319 -32.86 43.35 -27.17
#